data_AF-A0A1V5NFP5-F1
#
_entry.id   AF-A0A1V5NFP5-F1
#
_cell.length_a   1.000
_cell.length_b   1.000
_cell.length_c   1.000
_cell.angle_alpha   90.00
_cell.angle_beta   90.00
_cell.angle_gamma   90.00
#
_symmetry.space_group_name_H-M   'P 1'
#
loop_
_entity.id
_entity.type
_entity.pdbx_description
1 polymer ?
#
loop_
_entity_poly.entity_id
_entity_poly.type
_entity_poly.pdbx_seq_one_letter_code
_entity_poly.pdbx_strand_id
1 'polypeptide(L)'
;MISLVCDGEVIAAFVGDVMTQEIYGYRPDSDKVHRIMEYETHECLEIDPSRPLSDQYILLRDAPGLCSDPVQTLLGTGCFFRGLEVTGGSIGITMARLWKSEVGAVVLRPGDETPWDLCPILGISEKLGFRFMAYNENSRQFENRPPLVTPEKQQRDYEVIVVHESRVAELNGWPEIIR
;
A
#
# COMPACT_ATOMS: atom_id res chain seq x y z
N MET A 1 -6.67 14.69 1.93
CA MET A 1 -6.23 13.97 0.72
C MET A 1 -7.05 14.49 -0.43
N ILE A 2 -6.47 14.61 -1.63
CA ILE A 2 -7.16 15.09 -2.82
C ILE A 2 -6.57 14.39 -4.06
N SER A 3 -7.42 14.13 -5.05
CA SER A 3 -7.01 13.60 -6.35
C SER A 3 -7.81 14.27 -7.46
N LEU A 4 -7.20 14.38 -8.64
CA LEU A 4 -7.85 14.74 -9.88
C LEU A 4 -7.97 13.47 -10.73
N VAL A 5 -9.21 13.14 -11.10
CA VAL A 5 -9.51 11.98 -11.96
C VAL A 5 -10.01 12.50 -13.31
N CYS A 6 -9.44 11.97 -14.39
CA CYS A 6 -9.85 12.25 -15.76
C CYS A 6 -9.95 10.92 -16.50
N ASP A 7 -11.09 10.65 -17.15
CA ASP A 7 -11.34 9.44 -17.93
C ASP A 7 -11.05 8.11 -17.21
N GLY A 8 -11.32 8.05 -15.91
CA GLY A 8 -11.09 6.86 -15.09
C GLY A 8 -9.65 6.70 -14.59
N GLU A 9 -8.79 7.69 -14.81
CA GLU A 9 -7.39 7.67 -14.38
C GLU A 9 -7.09 8.77 -13.37
N VAL A 10 -6.28 8.47 -12.36
CA VAL A 10 -5.81 9.47 -11.38
C VAL A 10 -4.63 10.23 -11.97
N ILE A 11 -4.89 11.41 -12.52
CA ILE A 11 -3.86 12.23 -13.19
C ILE A 11 -3.10 13.14 -12.21
N ALA A 12 -3.61 13.36 -11.01
CA ALA A 12 -2.90 14.03 -9.93
C ALA A 12 -3.40 13.56 -8.58
N ALA A 13 -2.52 13.51 -7.58
CA ALA A 13 -2.89 13.14 -6.22
C ALA A 13 -1.98 13.82 -5.21
N PHE A 14 -2.56 14.25 -4.09
CA PHE A 14 -1.86 14.82 -2.95
C PHE A 14 -2.44 14.31 -1.63
N VAL A 15 -1.55 13.83 -0.77
CA VAL A 15 -1.84 13.37 0.59
C VAL A 15 -0.96 14.17 1.55
N GLY A 16 -1.59 14.94 2.43
CA GLY A 16 -0.88 15.68 3.48
C GLY A 16 -0.96 14.95 4.80
N ASP A 17 0.17 14.85 5.50
CA ASP A 17 0.25 14.43 6.90
C ASP A 17 0.45 15.66 7.79
N VAL A 18 -0.59 15.99 8.56
CA VAL A 18 -0.58 17.16 9.44
C VAL A 18 0.40 17.00 10.60
N MET A 19 0.69 15.77 11.03
CA MET A 19 1.55 15.52 12.18
C MET A 19 3.04 15.72 11.82
N THR A 20 3.43 15.35 10.60
CA THR A 20 4.81 15.49 10.12
C THR A 20 5.00 16.75 9.25
N GLN A 21 3.93 17.46 8.91
CA GLN A 21 3.92 18.59 7.96
C GLN A 21 4.44 18.22 6.57
N GLU A 22 4.22 16.97 6.16
CA GLU A 22 4.65 16.44 4.87
C GLU A 22 3.49 16.39 3.88
N ILE A 23 3.79 16.63 2.60
CA ILE A 23 2.85 16.43 1.51
C ILE A 23 3.45 15.48 0.50
N TYR A 24 2.72 14.44 0.16
CA TYR A 24 3.06 13.40 -0.80
C TYR A 24 2.22 13.59 -2.05
N GLY A 25 2.82 13.67 -3.23
CA GLY A 25 1.99 13.78 -4.43
C GLY A 25 2.71 14.04 -5.74
N TYR A 26 1.90 14.13 -6.78
CA TYR A 26 2.32 14.45 -8.13
C TYR A 26 1.25 15.27 -8.83
N ARG A 27 1.70 16.12 -9.76
CA ARG A 27 0.87 16.93 -10.65
C ARG A 27 0.59 16.18 -11.96
N PRO A 28 -0.38 16.65 -12.79
CA PRO A 28 -0.58 16.10 -14.13
C PRO A 28 0.73 16.05 -14.92
N ASP A 29 0.89 14.99 -15.71
CA ASP A 29 2.04 14.71 -16.57
C ASP A 29 3.40 14.54 -15.86
N SER A 30 3.45 14.66 -14.53
CA SER A 30 4.67 14.36 -13.76
C SER A 30 4.97 12.87 -13.86
N ASP A 31 6.20 12.49 -14.13
CA ASP A 31 6.68 11.10 -14.05
C ASP A 31 6.99 10.68 -12.60
N LYS A 32 7.27 11.66 -11.72
CA LYS A 32 7.71 11.44 -10.34
C LYS A 32 6.64 11.76 -9.30
N VAL A 33 6.78 11.12 -8.14
CA VAL A 33 6.08 11.46 -6.88
C VAL A 33 7.06 12.19 -5.97
N HIS A 34 6.60 13.27 -5.35
CA HIS A 34 7.40 14.08 -4.45
C HIS A 34 6.93 13.95 -3.01
N ARG A 35 7.89 13.95 -2.08
CA ARG A 35 7.67 14.31 -0.68
C ARG A 35 8.12 15.75 -0.50
N ILE A 36 7.17 16.60 -0.13
CA ILE A 36 7.34 18.02 0.09
C ILE A 36 7.30 18.23 1.61
N MET A 37 8.37 18.80 2.14
CA MET A 37 8.51 19.23 3.53
C MET A 37 8.57 20.76 3.55
N GLU A 38 8.42 21.36 4.73
CA GLU A 38 8.52 22.80 5.02
C GLU A 38 9.20 23.68 3.94
N TYR A 39 8.53 24.80 3.60
CA TYR A 39 9.04 25.95 2.84
C TYR A 39 10.13 25.66 1.77
N GLU A 40 9.81 24.81 0.77
CA GLU A 40 10.53 24.56 -0.50
C GLU A 40 11.37 23.28 -0.61
N THR A 41 11.51 22.49 0.47
CA THR A 41 12.26 21.22 0.38
C THR A 41 11.39 20.13 -0.25
N HIS A 42 11.80 19.63 -1.42
CA HIS A 42 11.12 18.52 -2.08
C HIS A 42 12.13 17.45 -2.48
N GLU A 43 11.81 16.21 -2.16
CA GLU A 43 12.55 15.04 -2.62
C GLU A 43 11.67 14.20 -3.54
N CYS A 44 12.29 13.57 -4.53
CA CYS A 44 11.61 12.54 -5.31
C CYS A 44 11.59 11.26 -4.49
N LEU A 45 10.42 10.67 -4.32
CA LEU A 45 10.31 9.36 -3.70
C LEU A 45 10.74 8.30 -4.70
N GLU A 46 11.66 7.45 -4.27
CA GLU A 46 12.18 6.32 -5.03
C GLU A 46 12.16 5.09 -4.16
N ILE A 47 11.74 3.96 -4.73
CA ILE A 47 11.72 2.67 -4.05
C ILE A 47 12.99 1.92 -4.43
N ASP A 48 13.82 1.57 -3.46
CA ASP A 48 14.94 0.64 -3.67
C ASP A 48 14.37 -0.73 -4.02
N PRO A 49 14.52 -1.27 -5.24
CA PRO A 49 13.93 -2.55 -5.60
C PRO A 49 14.69 -3.76 -5.03
N SER A 50 15.92 -3.56 -4.53
CA SER A 50 16.83 -4.63 -4.12
C SER A 50 16.62 -5.11 -2.69
N ARG A 51 15.94 -4.30 -1.86
CA ARG A 51 15.73 -4.60 -0.44
C ARG A 51 14.63 -5.67 -0.28
N PRO A 52 14.94 -6.87 0.25
CA PRO A 52 13.97 -7.96 0.36
C PRO A 52 12.91 -7.69 1.43
N LEU A 53 11.78 -8.40 1.39
CA LEU A 53 10.72 -8.31 2.40
C LEU A 53 11.23 -8.78 3.77
N SER A 54 12.14 -9.74 3.81
CA SER A 54 12.78 -10.23 5.05
C SER A 54 13.52 -9.14 5.85
N ASP A 55 13.89 -8.03 5.22
CA ASP A 55 14.59 -6.89 5.84
C ASP A 55 13.66 -5.71 6.17
N GLN A 56 12.36 -5.91 5.98
CA GLN A 56 11.34 -4.88 6.07
C GLN A 56 10.20 -5.30 7.00
N TYR A 57 9.53 -4.32 7.61
CA TYR A 57 8.36 -4.58 8.43
C TYR A 57 7.11 -4.61 7.56
N ILE A 58 6.12 -5.42 7.93
CA ILE A 58 4.75 -5.33 7.42
C ILE A 58 3.91 -4.50 8.39
N LEU A 59 3.07 -3.62 7.84
CA LEU A 59 2.23 -2.71 8.63
C LEU A 59 0.77 -3.11 8.57
N LEU A 60 0.16 -3.22 9.75
CA LEU A 60 -1.27 -3.45 9.94
C LEU A 60 -1.91 -2.24 10.61
N ARG A 61 -3.20 -2.03 10.33
CA ARG A 61 -4.01 -1.01 11.01
C ARG A 61 -4.76 -1.54 12.24
N ASP A 62 -4.91 -2.86 12.32
CA ASP A 62 -5.66 -3.57 13.35
C ASP A 62 -4.88 -4.78 13.88
N ALA A 63 -5.43 -5.44 14.90
CA ALA A 63 -4.80 -6.61 15.52
C ALA A 63 -4.61 -7.75 14.49
N PRO A 64 -3.45 -8.44 14.46
CA PRO A 64 -3.16 -9.51 13.50
C PRO A 64 -4.15 -10.65 13.52
N GLY A 65 -4.67 -11.00 14.70
CA GLY A 65 -5.65 -12.07 14.87
C GLY A 65 -7.01 -11.79 14.24
N LEU A 66 -7.22 -10.58 13.69
CA LEU A 66 -8.41 -10.28 12.90
C LEU A 66 -8.21 -10.63 11.42
N CYS A 67 -6.98 -10.75 10.92
CA CYS A 67 -6.71 -11.03 9.52
C CYS A 67 -7.21 -12.42 9.07
N SER A 68 -7.35 -12.66 7.77
CA SER A 68 -7.68 -13.99 7.23
C SER A 68 -6.55 -14.99 7.49
N ASP A 69 -6.84 -16.29 7.42
CA ASP A 69 -5.84 -17.35 7.63
C ASP A 69 -4.61 -17.23 6.70
N PRO A 70 -4.75 -16.93 5.39
CA PRO A 70 -3.61 -16.68 4.51
C PRO A 70 -2.71 -15.54 5.00
N VAL A 71 -3.31 -14.43 5.42
CA VAL A 71 -2.56 -13.27 5.93
C VAL A 71 -1.99 -13.54 7.31
N GLN A 72 -2.72 -14.17 8.23
CA GLN A 72 -2.18 -14.56 9.54
C GLN A 72 -1.00 -15.52 9.41
N THR A 73 -1.05 -16.42 8.43
CA THR A 73 0.07 -17.33 8.14
C THR A 73 1.29 -16.50 7.70
N LEU A 74 1.11 -15.42 6.93
CA LEU A 74 2.19 -14.53 6.44
C LEU A 74 2.88 -13.81 7.60
N LEU A 75 2.10 -13.50 8.61
CA LEU A 75 2.50 -12.83 9.85
C LEU A 75 3.03 -13.81 10.91
N GLY A 76 2.97 -15.12 10.65
CA GLY A 76 3.28 -16.17 11.62
C GLY A 76 4.77 -16.41 11.85
N THR A 77 5.09 -17.29 12.80
CA THR A 77 6.48 -17.61 13.21
C THR A 77 7.33 -18.14 12.05
N GLY A 78 8.50 -17.52 11.84
CA GLY A 78 9.31 -17.68 10.63
C GLY A 78 9.16 -16.52 9.63
N CYS A 79 8.47 -15.44 10.06
CA CYS A 79 8.04 -14.27 9.31
C CYS A 79 8.81 -14.00 8.01
N PHE A 80 8.04 -13.91 6.94
CA PHE A 80 8.50 -13.45 5.63
C PHE A 80 9.03 -12.01 5.65
N PHE A 81 8.64 -11.27 6.68
CA PHE A 81 9.05 -9.91 6.99
C PHE A 81 10.00 -9.90 8.18
N ARG A 82 10.84 -8.87 8.29
CA ARG A 82 11.68 -8.61 9.47
C ARG A 82 10.87 -8.58 10.76
N GLY A 83 9.64 -8.11 10.67
CA GLY A 83 8.70 -8.05 11.77
C GLY A 83 7.37 -7.43 11.34
N LEU A 84 6.51 -7.24 12.32
CA LEU A 84 5.17 -6.69 12.16
C LEU A 84 5.08 -5.41 13.00
N GLU A 85 4.43 -4.40 12.44
CA GLU A 85 3.97 -3.22 13.17
C GLU A 85 2.45 -3.08 13.07
N VAL A 86 1.83 -2.61 14.16
CA VAL A 86 0.41 -2.28 14.20
C VAL A 86 0.29 -0.80 14.54
N THR A 87 -0.34 -0.01 13.67
CA THR A 87 -0.52 1.42 13.88
C THR A 87 -1.92 1.84 13.45
N GLY A 88 -2.67 2.44 14.38
CA GLY A 88 -3.97 3.04 14.06
C GLY A 88 -3.81 4.36 13.30
N GLY A 89 -4.94 4.89 12.80
CA GLY A 89 -4.99 6.21 12.16
C GLY A 89 -5.49 6.17 10.72
N SER A 90 -5.18 7.24 9.99
CA SER A 90 -5.61 7.42 8.60
C SER A 90 -4.91 6.45 7.65
N ILE A 91 -5.64 5.97 6.65
CA ILE A 91 -5.09 5.17 5.55
C ILE A 91 -4.00 5.96 4.79
N GLY A 92 -4.15 7.28 4.64
CA GLY A 92 -3.14 8.11 3.99
C GLY A 92 -1.79 8.11 4.73
N ILE A 93 -1.81 8.16 6.06
CA ILE A 93 -0.59 8.10 6.89
C ILE A 93 0.03 6.70 6.80
N THR A 94 -0.80 5.65 6.82
CA THR A 94 -0.35 4.26 6.66
C THR A 94 0.40 4.09 5.33
N MET A 95 -0.16 4.62 4.24
CA MET A 95 0.45 4.54 2.92
C MET A 95 1.68 5.45 2.76
N ALA A 96 1.72 6.60 3.43
CA ALA A 96 2.91 7.45 3.46
C ALA A 96 4.15 6.71 4.01
N ARG A 97 3.98 5.88 5.05
CA ARG A 97 5.07 5.03 5.57
C ARG A 97 5.58 4.02 4.54
N LEU A 98 4.67 3.46 3.74
CA LEU A 98 5.01 2.56 2.64
C LEU A 98 5.76 3.30 1.53
N TRP A 99 5.28 4.47 1.11
CA TRP A 99 5.90 5.28 0.06
C TRP A 99 7.31 5.77 0.43
N LYS A 100 7.55 6.01 1.73
CA LYS A 100 8.87 6.34 2.29
C LYS A 100 9.78 5.13 2.49
N SER A 101 9.34 3.91 2.16
CA SER A 101 10.08 2.67 2.41
C SER A 101 10.41 2.41 3.89
N GLU A 102 9.62 2.96 4.83
CA GLU A 102 9.72 2.65 6.26
C GLU A 102 9.27 1.21 6.53
N VAL A 103 8.26 0.77 5.78
CA VAL A 103 7.68 -0.58 5.80
C VAL A 103 7.68 -1.14 4.37
N GLY A 104 7.76 -2.46 4.23
CA GLY A 104 7.82 -3.13 2.93
C GLY A 104 6.47 -3.54 2.36
N ALA A 105 5.45 -3.64 3.23
CA ALA A 105 4.09 -3.92 2.83
C ALA A 105 3.07 -3.35 3.84
N VAL A 106 1.85 -3.13 3.37
CA VAL A 106 0.68 -2.73 4.19
C VAL A 106 -0.44 -3.73 3.97
N VAL A 107 -1.11 -4.16 5.04
CA VAL A 107 -2.34 -4.95 4.95
C VAL A 107 -3.56 -4.04 5.10
N LEU A 108 -4.44 -4.07 4.10
CA LEU A 108 -5.73 -3.42 4.11
C LEU A 108 -6.84 -4.46 4.33
N ARG A 109 -7.48 -4.35 5.50
CA ARG A 109 -8.68 -5.08 5.89
C ARG A 109 -9.84 -4.90 4.89
N PRO A 110 -10.79 -5.85 4.79
CA PRO A 110 -12.05 -5.62 4.08
C PRO A 110 -12.78 -4.43 4.70
N GLY A 111 -13.49 -3.66 3.89
CA GLY A 111 -14.15 -2.45 4.36
C GLY A 111 -14.74 -1.61 3.25
N ASP A 112 -15.36 -0.52 3.69
CA ASP A 112 -15.86 0.54 2.85
C ASP A 112 -14.71 1.35 2.24
N GLU A 113 -14.73 1.49 0.93
CA GLU A 113 -13.74 2.26 0.17
C GLU A 113 -14.43 3.47 -0.45
N THR A 114 -14.03 4.64 0.01
CA THR A 114 -14.56 5.90 -0.52
C THR A 114 -13.59 6.47 -1.56
N PRO A 115 -14.08 7.13 -2.62
CA PRO A 115 -13.22 7.67 -3.67
C PRO A 115 -12.18 8.68 -3.15
N TRP A 116 -12.54 9.50 -2.14
CA TRP A 116 -11.65 10.53 -1.60
C TRP A 116 -10.53 9.96 -0.71
N ASP A 117 -10.69 8.75 -0.19
CA ASP A 117 -9.61 8.03 0.50
C ASP A 117 -8.78 7.23 -0.50
N LEU A 118 -9.44 6.54 -1.43
CA LEU A 118 -8.83 5.53 -2.29
C LEU A 118 -8.10 6.10 -3.49
N CYS A 119 -8.72 7.02 -4.24
CA CYS A 119 -8.13 7.54 -5.49
C CYS A 119 -6.77 8.23 -5.27
N PRO A 120 -6.57 9.08 -4.25
CA PRO A 120 -5.25 9.67 -3.98
C PRO A 120 -4.20 8.61 -3.65
N ILE A 121 -4.58 7.59 -2.89
CA ILE A 121 -3.68 6.50 -2.50
C ILE A 121 -3.31 5.64 -3.71
N LEU A 122 -4.30 5.28 -4.52
CA LEU A 122 -4.11 4.45 -5.71
C LEU A 122 -3.16 5.15 -6.68
N GLY A 123 -3.44 6.41 -7.02
CA GLY A 123 -2.62 7.18 -7.96
C GLY A 123 -1.15 7.30 -7.50
N ILE A 124 -0.91 7.63 -6.24
CA ILE A 124 0.47 7.71 -5.72
C ILE A 124 1.14 6.33 -5.72
N SER A 125 0.42 5.30 -5.27
CA SER A 125 0.96 3.95 -5.14
C SER A 125 1.31 3.33 -6.49
N GLU A 126 0.43 3.42 -7.49
CA GLU A 126 0.71 2.93 -8.85
C GLU A 126 1.91 3.63 -9.47
N LYS A 127 2.01 4.95 -9.25
CA LYS A 127 3.11 5.76 -9.79
C LYS A 127 4.47 5.42 -9.16
N LEU A 128 4.46 4.91 -7.92
CA LEU A 128 5.62 4.38 -7.23
C LEU A 128 5.84 2.88 -7.44
N GLY A 129 5.07 2.22 -8.32
CA GLY A 129 5.23 0.79 -8.63
C GLY A 129 4.64 -0.17 -7.59
N PHE A 130 3.77 0.31 -6.70
CA PHE A 130 3.06 -0.57 -5.76
C PHE A 130 1.87 -1.27 -6.41
N ARG A 131 1.62 -2.49 -5.96
CA ARG A 131 0.54 -3.37 -6.41
C ARG A 131 -0.35 -3.74 -5.23
N PHE A 132 -1.64 -3.89 -5.52
CA PHE A 132 -2.68 -4.21 -4.54
C PHE A 132 -2.99 -5.69 -4.68
N MET A 133 -2.41 -6.50 -3.82
CA MET A 133 -2.37 -7.95 -3.97
C MET A 133 -3.43 -8.63 -3.11
N ALA A 134 -4.43 -9.26 -3.72
CA ALA A 134 -5.46 -10.02 -3.02
C ALA A 134 -5.17 -11.52 -3.12
N TYR A 135 -5.41 -12.27 -2.05
CA TYR A 135 -5.23 -13.72 -2.07
C TYR A 135 -6.34 -14.39 -2.90
N ASN A 136 -5.95 -15.29 -3.80
CA ASN A 136 -6.86 -16.12 -4.58
C ASN A 136 -6.79 -17.57 -4.10
N GLU A 137 -7.88 -18.06 -3.52
CA GLU A 137 -8.00 -19.42 -2.99
C GLU A 137 -7.76 -20.52 -4.05
N ASN A 138 -8.10 -20.27 -5.31
CA ASN A 138 -7.96 -21.27 -6.38
C ASN A 138 -6.50 -21.44 -6.82
N SER A 139 -5.78 -20.33 -6.98
CA SER A 139 -4.36 -20.35 -7.38
C SER A 139 -3.42 -20.45 -6.18
N ARG A 140 -3.95 -20.24 -4.97
CA ARG A 140 -3.20 -20.16 -3.69
C ARG A 140 -2.06 -19.15 -3.76
N GLN A 141 -2.31 -18.05 -4.47
CA GLN A 141 -1.35 -16.99 -4.74
C GLN A 141 -1.99 -15.63 -4.51
N PHE A 142 -1.15 -14.64 -4.28
CA PHE A 142 -1.54 -13.24 -4.29
C PHE A 142 -1.54 -12.71 -5.73
N GLU A 143 -2.69 -12.16 -6.13
CA GLU A 143 -2.93 -11.62 -7.47
C GLU A 143 -3.18 -10.11 -7.40
N ASN A 144 -2.65 -9.38 -8.38
CA ASN A 144 -2.87 -7.94 -8.46
C ASN A 144 -4.36 -7.64 -8.76
N ARG A 145 -5.04 -7.00 -7.81
CA ARG A 145 -6.42 -6.56 -7.87
C ARG A 145 -6.50 -5.12 -7.34
N PRO A 146 -6.07 -4.12 -8.14
CA PRO A 146 -6.20 -2.73 -7.76
C PRO A 146 -7.68 -2.35 -7.62
N PRO A 147 -8.00 -1.47 -6.66
CA PRO A 147 -9.32 -0.87 -6.57
C PRO A 147 -9.71 -0.14 -7.87
N LEU A 148 -11.01 -0.06 -8.15
CA LEU A 148 -11.52 0.68 -9.29
C LEU A 148 -11.49 2.19 -9.00
N VAL A 149 -11.07 2.98 -9.98
CA VAL A 149 -11.25 4.44 -9.96
C VAL A 149 -12.71 4.74 -10.30
N THR A 150 -13.51 5.09 -9.29
CA THR A 150 -14.94 5.36 -9.43
C THR A 150 -15.36 6.51 -8.52
N PRO A 151 -16.37 7.32 -8.89
CA PRO A 151 -16.96 8.32 -7.99
C PRO A 151 -17.87 7.70 -6.92
N GLU A 152 -18.11 6.39 -6.96
CA GLU A 152 -19.02 5.69 -6.06
C GLU A 152 -18.26 5.00 -4.92
N LYS A 153 -18.90 4.95 -3.74
CA LYS A 153 -18.42 4.14 -2.63
C LYS A 153 -18.46 2.66 -3.02
N GLN A 154 -17.37 1.94 -2.78
CA GLN A 154 -17.28 0.49 -3.00
C GLN A 154 -17.18 -0.23 -1.66
N GLN A 155 -17.66 -1.47 -1.61
CA GLN A 155 -17.41 -2.37 -0.49
C GLN A 155 -16.43 -3.44 -0.98
N ARG A 156 -15.26 -3.52 -0.34
CA ARG A 156 -14.32 -4.63 -0.55
C ARG A 156 -14.52 -5.67 0.54
N ASP A 157 -14.67 -6.93 0.15
CA ASP A 157 -14.94 -8.08 1.03
C ASP A 157 -13.72 -8.99 1.25
N TYR A 158 -12.61 -8.73 0.55
CA TYR A 158 -11.33 -9.43 0.69
C TYR A 158 -10.24 -8.55 1.28
N GLU A 159 -9.15 -9.14 1.78
CA GLU A 159 -7.95 -8.41 2.20
C GLU A 159 -7.03 -8.09 1.02
N VAL A 160 -6.27 -7.00 1.16
CA VAL A 160 -5.27 -6.59 0.17
C VAL A 160 -3.95 -6.34 0.87
N ILE A 161 -2.87 -6.87 0.31
CA ILE A 161 -1.50 -6.54 0.66
C ILE A 161 -0.99 -5.56 -0.38
N VAL A 162 -0.64 -4.34 0.05
CA VAL A 162 0.01 -3.37 -0.84
C VAL A 162 1.52 -3.55 -0.73
N VAL A 163 2.17 -3.88 -1.83
CA VAL A 163 3.62 -4.20 -1.90
C VAL A 163 4.20 -3.71 -3.23
N HIS A 164 5.47 -3.35 -3.25
CA HIS A 164 6.14 -2.92 -4.48
C HIS A 164 6.26 -4.08 -5.48
N GLU A 165 6.13 -3.80 -6.78
CA GLU A 165 6.15 -4.82 -7.83
C GLU A 165 7.42 -5.68 -7.85
N SER A 166 8.56 -5.11 -7.47
CA SER A 166 9.83 -5.84 -7.37
C SER A 166 9.82 -6.98 -6.33
N ARG A 167 8.83 -7.00 -5.43
CA ARG A 167 8.70 -7.96 -4.32
C ARG A 167 7.48 -8.87 -4.46
N VAL A 168 6.73 -8.75 -5.55
CA VAL A 168 5.57 -9.63 -5.81
C VAL A 168 6.01 -11.10 -5.98
N ALA A 169 7.12 -11.33 -6.67
CA ALA A 169 7.69 -12.67 -6.82
C ALA A 169 8.15 -13.25 -5.48
N GLU A 170 8.71 -12.42 -4.61
CA GLU A 170 9.06 -12.80 -3.24
C GLU A 170 7.76 -13.17 -2.49
N LEU A 171 6.75 -12.29 -2.43
CA LEU A 171 5.46 -12.54 -1.78
C LEU A 171 4.79 -13.87 -2.22
N ASN A 172 4.80 -14.18 -3.52
CA ASN A 172 4.23 -15.41 -4.07
C ASN A 172 5.15 -16.63 -3.98
N GLY A 173 6.46 -16.44 -3.77
CA GLY A 173 7.43 -17.50 -3.60
C GLY A 173 7.42 -18.10 -2.19
N TRP A 174 6.59 -17.57 -1.29
CA TRP A 174 6.48 -18.05 0.06
C TRP A 174 5.87 -19.47 0.08
N PRO A 175 6.63 -20.48 0.56
CA PRO A 175 6.10 -21.83 0.66
C PRO A 175 4.93 -21.86 1.63
N GLU A 176 3.82 -22.45 1.19
CA GLU A 176 2.82 -23.01 2.09
C GLU A 176 3.57 -23.91 3.07
N ILE A 177 3.81 -23.43 4.29
CA ILE A 177 4.24 -24.31 5.37
C ILE A 177 3.02 -25.19 5.63
N ILE A 178 3.06 -26.36 4.98
CA ILE A 178 2.21 -27.52 5.17
C ILE A 178 1.89 -27.63 6.66
N ARG A 179 0.62 -27.45 7.00
CA ARG A 179 0.06 -28.00 8.23
C ARG A 179 -0.67 -29.28 7.89
#